data_AF-A0A959BRD3-F1
#
_entry.id   AF-A0A959BRD3-F1
#
_cell.length_a   1.000
_cell.length_b   1.000
_cell.length_c   1.000
_cell.angle_alpha   90.00
_cell.angle_beta   90.00
_cell.angle_gamma   90.00
#
_symmetry.space_group_name_H-M   'P 1'
#
loop_
_entity.id
_entity.type
_entity.pdbx_description
1 polymer ?
#
loop_
_entity_poly.entity_id
_entity_poly.type
_entity_poly.pdbx_seq_one_letter_code
_entity_poly.pdbx_strand_id
1 'polypeptide(L)'
;MATQNLRRVFVWQLPVRFYHWLNALCIVVLCVTGYIIARPPAFQQGAEASYAYWFGINRFLHFAASYIFLFNFIFRVYWGFVGNRYADWKNFIPTNRKFFQEMWEVIKIDILLQKNKEHLAIGHNALAGFIYFFVFLAFAVQCLTGFGLYAAMSDWWLPNLFAWVPGLFGGDFDLRQIHHATMWFFIV
;
A
#
# COMPACT_ATOMS: atom_id res chain seq x y z
N MET A 1 15.46 -40.58 -2.38
CA MET A 1 14.61 -39.37 -2.46
C MET A 1 13.47 -39.67 -3.41
N ALA A 2 12.22 -39.55 -2.97
CA ALA A 2 11.06 -39.70 -3.86
C ALA A 2 11.03 -38.53 -4.84
N THR A 3 10.90 -38.81 -6.14
CA THR A 3 10.77 -37.78 -7.18
C THR A 3 9.38 -37.15 -7.08
N GLN A 4 9.31 -35.91 -6.60
CA GLN A 4 8.05 -35.16 -6.59
C GLN A 4 7.72 -34.67 -8.01
N ASN A 5 6.54 -35.03 -8.51
CA ASN A 5 6.02 -34.50 -9.77
C ASN A 5 5.42 -33.10 -9.55
N LEU A 6 6.21 -32.07 -9.82
CA LEU A 6 5.79 -30.67 -9.70
C LEU A 6 4.92 -30.28 -10.89
N ARG A 7 3.70 -29.79 -10.62
CA ARG A 7 2.79 -29.23 -11.64
C ARG A 7 2.79 -27.71 -11.57
N ARG A 8 2.95 -27.04 -12.72
CA ARG A 8 2.75 -25.58 -12.81
C ARG A 8 1.26 -25.26 -12.62
N VAL A 9 0.96 -24.40 -11.65
CA VAL A 9 -0.40 -23.91 -11.37
C VAL A 9 -0.45 -22.42 -11.67
N PHE A 10 -1.47 -22.00 -12.43
CA PHE A 10 -1.69 -20.59 -12.72
C PHE A 10 -2.36 -19.91 -11.53
N VAL A 11 -1.57 -19.23 -10.71
CA VAL A 11 -2.03 -18.55 -9.48
C VAL A 11 -2.42 -17.09 -9.77
N TRP A 12 -1.52 -16.34 -10.40
CA TRP A 12 -1.68 -14.89 -10.60
C TRP A 12 -2.18 -14.55 -12.00
N GLN A 13 -3.45 -14.13 -12.06
CA GLN A 13 -4.10 -13.61 -13.27
C GLN A 13 -3.44 -12.30 -13.75
N LEU A 14 -3.52 -12.03 -15.06
CA LEU A 14 -2.94 -10.83 -15.67
C LEU A 14 -3.39 -9.51 -14.99
N PRO A 15 -4.67 -9.32 -14.60
CA PRO A 15 -5.10 -8.09 -13.93
C PRO A 15 -4.42 -7.87 -12.58
N VAL A 16 -4.12 -8.95 -11.84
CA VAL A 16 -3.40 -8.86 -10.55
C VAL A 16 -1.94 -8.46 -10.75
N ARG A 17 -1.31 -8.91 -11.83
CA ARG A 17 0.06 -8.53 -12.18
C ARG A 17 0.15 -7.06 -12.59
N PHE A 18 -0.81 -6.60 -13.40
CA PHE A 18 -0.90 -5.19 -13.78
C PHE A 18 -1.09 -4.31 -12.55
N TYR A 19 -2.06 -4.66 -11.69
CA TYR A 19 -2.27 -3.99 -10.41
C TYR A 19 -0.97 -3.89 -9.61
N HIS A 20 -0.24 -5.00 -9.46
CA HIS A 20 0.97 -5.05 -8.64
C HIS A 20 2.05 -4.08 -9.15
N TRP A 21 2.36 -4.10 -10.44
CA TRP A 21 3.40 -3.23 -11.01
C TRP A 21 3.00 -1.77 -11.02
N LEU A 22 1.72 -1.46 -11.31
CA LEU A 22 1.22 -0.09 -11.21
C LEU A 22 1.28 0.40 -9.76
N ASN A 23 0.89 -0.44 -8.80
CA ASN A 23 0.93 -0.13 -7.38
C ASN A 23 2.36 0.13 -6.90
N ALA A 24 3.31 -0.72 -7.30
CA ALA A 24 4.73 -0.56 -6.96
C ALA A 24 5.28 0.77 -7.48
N LEU A 25 4.99 1.11 -8.74
CA LEU A 25 5.40 2.39 -9.33
C LEU A 25 4.78 3.59 -8.56
N CYS A 26 3.48 3.53 -8.26
CA CYS A 26 2.80 4.57 -7.50
C CYS A 26 3.42 4.76 -6.10
N ILE A 27 3.66 3.68 -5.37
CA ILE A 27 4.24 3.75 -4.02
C ILE A 27 5.62 4.39 -4.06
N VAL A 28 6.47 4.00 -5.02
CA VAL A 28 7.80 4.60 -5.16
C VAL A 28 7.69 6.11 -5.41
N VAL A 29 6.86 6.53 -6.37
CA VAL A 29 6.66 7.96 -6.66
C VAL A 29 6.11 8.69 -5.44
N LEU A 30 5.09 8.14 -4.77
CA LEU A 30 4.46 8.75 -3.60
C LEU A 30 5.42 8.86 -2.42
N CYS A 31 6.23 7.84 -2.13
CA CYS A 31 7.20 7.88 -1.04
C CYS A 31 8.31 8.90 -1.31
N VAL A 32 8.88 8.89 -2.52
CA VAL A 32 9.96 9.84 -2.88
C VAL A 32 9.44 11.28 -2.83
N THR A 33 8.33 11.56 -3.51
CA THR A 33 7.76 12.92 -3.57
C THR A 33 7.22 13.36 -2.21
N GLY A 34 6.62 12.45 -1.44
CA GLY A 34 6.09 12.70 -0.10
C GLY A 34 7.18 13.00 0.92
N TYR A 35 8.30 12.28 0.86
CA TYR A 35 9.48 12.58 1.67
C TYR A 35 10.04 13.97 1.36
N ILE A 36 10.12 14.33 0.07
CA ILE A 36 10.54 15.68 -0.36
C ILE A 36 9.56 16.75 0.13
N ILE A 37 8.25 16.48 0.17
CA ILE A 37 7.26 17.42 0.74
C ILE A 37 7.48 17.62 2.24
N ALA A 38 7.78 16.53 2.97
CA ALA A 38 8.01 16.58 4.42
C ALA A 38 9.35 17.24 4.78
N ARG A 39 10.39 17.00 3.97
CA ARG A 39 11.75 17.51 4.15
C ARG A 39 12.27 18.07 2.83
N PRO A 40 11.83 19.28 2.43
CA PRO A 40 12.26 19.87 1.18
C PRO A 40 13.78 20.11 1.20
N PRO A 41 14.52 19.62 0.20
CA PRO A 41 15.95 19.90 0.08
C PRO A 41 16.18 21.40 -0.12
N ALA A 42 17.17 21.94 0.57
CA ALA A 42 17.60 23.33 0.43
C ALA A 42 18.47 23.50 -0.82
N PHE A 43 17.85 23.45 -2.00
CA PHE A 43 18.54 23.81 -3.24
C PHE A 43 18.80 25.32 -3.26
N GLN A 44 20.07 25.72 -3.31
CA GLN A 44 20.43 27.10 -3.61
C GLN A 44 20.10 27.37 -5.08
N GLN A 45 19.04 28.15 -5.33
CA GLN A 45 18.68 28.60 -6.67
C GLN A 45 18.97 30.09 -6.78
N GLY A 46 19.86 30.45 -7.70
CA GLY A 46 20.17 31.86 -8.02
C GLY A 46 19.18 32.50 -9.00
N ALA A 47 18.22 31.72 -9.52
CA ALA A 47 17.16 32.21 -10.39
C ALA A 47 16.02 32.84 -9.58
N GLU A 48 15.33 33.83 -10.14
CA GLU A 48 14.15 34.41 -9.50
C GLU A 48 13.06 33.36 -9.33
N ALA A 49 12.27 33.47 -8.25
CA ALA A 49 11.22 32.51 -7.90
C ALA A 49 10.15 32.34 -9.00
N SER A 50 9.92 33.36 -9.82
CA SER A 50 9.02 33.32 -10.98
C SER A 50 9.42 32.30 -12.04
N TYR A 51 10.71 31.97 -12.14
CA TYR A 51 11.25 30.99 -13.09
C TYR A 51 11.46 29.60 -12.47
N ALA A 52 11.20 29.43 -11.18
CA ALA A 52 11.45 28.19 -10.44
C ALA A 52 10.15 27.55 -9.93
N TYR A 53 9.74 26.42 -10.53
CA TYR A 53 8.52 25.69 -10.15
C TYR A 53 8.75 24.24 -9.70
N TRP A 54 9.99 23.86 -9.39
CA TRP A 54 10.37 22.47 -9.11
C TRP A 54 9.56 21.84 -7.96
N PHE A 55 9.32 22.58 -6.87
CA PHE A 55 8.57 22.07 -5.71
C PHE A 55 7.08 21.93 -6.04
N GLY A 56 6.57 22.81 -6.90
CA GLY A 56 5.22 22.70 -7.47
C GLY A 56 5.06 21.44 -8.31
N ILE A 57 6.06 21.12 -9.15
CA ILE A 57 6.09 19.86 -9.93
C ILE A 57 6.12 18.65 -9.00
N ASN A 58 6.94 18.67 -7.94
CA ASN A 58 7.00 17.58 -6.96
C ASN A 58 5.63 17.34 -6.29
N ARG A 59 4.94 18.41 -5.85
CA ARG A 59 3.60 18.32 -5.28
C ARG A 59 2.58 17.81 -6.30
N PHE A 60 2.63 18.32 -7.54
CA PHE A 60 1.76 17.87 -8.62
C PHE A 60 1.92 16.36 -8.90
N LEU A 61 3.16 15.87 -9.01
CA LEU A 61 3.44 14.45 -9.19
C LEU A 61 2.91 13.61 -8.03
N HIS A 62 3.06 14.07 -6.80
CA HIS A 62 2.51 13.40 -5.62
C HIS A 62 0.99 13.27 -5.69
N PHE A 63 0.29 14.37 -5.98
CA PHE A 63 -1.17 14.37 -6.08
C PHE A 63 -1.66 13.57 -7.29
N ALA A 64 -1.03 13.69 -8.46
CA ALA A 64 -1.40 12.90 -9.63
C ALA A 64 -1.22 11.39 -9.37
N ALA A 65 -0.11 11.00 -8.74
CA ALA A 65 0.13 9.61 -8.36
C ALA A 65 -0.87 9.10 -7.32
N SER A 66 -1.36 9.96 -6.40
CA SER A 66 -2.34 9.56 -5.38
C SER A 66 -3.70 9.22 -5.97
N TYR A 67 -4.13 9.91 -7.04
CA TYR A 67 -5.33 9.53 -7.79
C TYR A 67 -5.19 8.17 -8.47
N ILE A 68 -4.07 7.94 -9.19
CA ILE A 68 -3.81 6.66 -9.84
C ILE A 68 -3.78 5.54 -8.79
N PHE A 69 -3.12 5.78 -7.66
CA PHE A 69 -3.05 4.86 -6.55
C PHE A 69 -4.44 4.55 -5.96
N LEU A 70 -5.28 5.57 -5.72
CA LEU A 70 -6.63 5.41 -5.19
C LEU A 70 -7.49 4.53 -6.10
N PHE A 71 -7.53 4.81 -7.40
CA PHE A 71 -8.32 4.01 -8.33
C PHE A 71 -7.77 2.59 -8.50
N ASN A 72 -6.45 2.43 -8.52
CA ASN A 72 -5.80 1.12 -8.54
C ASN A 72 -6.11 0.32 -7.26
N PHE A 73 -6.14 0.99 -6.11
CA PHE A 73 -6.53 0.39 -4.83
C PHE A 73 -7.99 -0.03 -4.80
N ILE A 74 -8.92 0.82 -5.24
CA ILE A 74 -10.34 0.48 -5.39
C ILE A 74 -10.53 -0.72 -6.31
N PHE A 75 -9.84 -0.73 -7.46
CA PHE A 75 -9.84 -1.86 -8.38
C PHE A 75 -9.41 -3.16 -7.68
N ARG A 76 -8.35 -3.10 -6.87
CA ARG A 76 -7.89 -4.28 -6.12
C ARG A 76 -8.88 -4.73 -5.07
N VAL A 77 -9.50 -3.79 -4.36
CA VAL A 77 -10.53 -4.11 -3.37
C VAL A 77 -11.69 -4.85 -4.03
N TYR A 78 -12.15 -4.36 -5.19
CA TYR A 78 -13.14 -5.04 -6.01
C TYR A 78 -12.69 -6.43 -6.48
N TRP A 79 -11.45 -6.54 -7.00
CA TRP A 79 -10.91 -7.81 -7.50
C TRP A 79 -10.70 -8.85 -6.38
N GLY A 80 -10.60 -8.42 -5.12
CA GLY A 80 -10.58 -9.33 -3.98
C GLY A 80 -11.92 -10.04 -3.73
N PHE A 81 -13.02 -9.57 -4.31
CA PHE A 81 -14.32 -10.25 -4.23
C PHE A 81 -14.68 -11.04 -5.50
N VAL A 82 -14.27 -10.55 -6.67
CA VAL A 82 -14.63 -11.14 -7.98
C VAL A 82 -13.54 -12.05 -8.56
N GLY A 83 -12.30 -11.91 -8.08
CA GLY A 83 -11.15 -12.62 -8.59
C GLY A 83 -11.16 -14.12 -8.32
N ASN A 84 -10.06 -14.79 -8.67
CA ASN A 84 -9.91 -16.21 -8.40
C ASN A 84 -9.74 -16.50 -6.90
N ARG A 85 -9.77 -17.79 -6.55
CA ARG A 85 -9.59 -18.28 -5.17
C ARG A 85 -8.34 -17.78 -4.45
N TYR A 86 -7.30 -17.35 -5.18
CA TYR A 86 -6.03 -16.86 -4.61
C TYR A 86 -6.03 -15.34 -4.41
N ALA A 87 -6.90 -14.62 -5.13
CA ALA A 87 -7.11 -13.19 -4.97
C ALA A 87 -8.18 -12.86 -3.92
N ASP A 88 -8.96 -13.85 -3.46
CA ASP A 88 -10.05 -13.68 -2.50
C ASP A 88 -9.59 -13.07 -1.16
N TRP A 89 -10.37 -12.11 -0.65
CA TRP A 89 -10.18 -11.46 0.65
C TRP A 89 -10.05 -12.42 1.84
N LYS A 90 -10.68 -13.60 1.77
CA LYS A 90 -10.60 -14.64 2.81
C LYS A 90 -9.17 -15.16 3.02
N ASN A 91 -8.29 -15.01 2.04
CA ASN A 91 -6.88 -15.40 2.17
C ASN A 91 -6.04 -14.37 2.94
N PHE A 92 -6.55 -13.16 3.12
CA PHE A 92 -5.83 -12.07 3.79
C PHE A 92 -6.35 -11.82 5.21
N ILE A 93 -7.66 -12.00 5.43
CA ILE A 93 -8.30 -11.69 6.71
C ILE A 93 -8.20 -12.89 7.66
N PRO A 94 -7.60 -12.73 8.86
CA PRO A 94 -7.39 -13.80 9.83
C PRO A 94 -8.69 -14.20 10.54
N THR A 95 -9.55 -14.95 9.86
CA THR A 95 -10.91 -15.26 10.31
C THR A 95 -11.01 -16.54 11.16
N ASN A 96 -10.13 -17.51 10.94
CA ASN A 96 -10.32 -18.89 11.41
C ASN A 96 -9.16 -19.37 12.29
N ARG A 97 -9.44 -20.28 13.25
CA ARG A 97 -8.39 -20.91 14.08
C ARG A 97 -7.29 -21.59 13.26
N LYS A 98 -7.65 -22.20 12.12
CA LYS A 98 -6.70 -22.81 11.18
C LYS A 98 -5.71 -21.80 10.61
N PHE A 99 -6.14 -20.57 10.35
CA PHE A 99 -5.30 -19.50 9.83
C PHE A 99 -4.20 -19.14 10.84
N PHE A 100 -4.57 -18.98 12.12
CA PHE A 100 -3.61 -18.71 13.19
C PHE A 100 -2.64 -19.88 13.43
N GLN A 101 -3.12 -21.12 13.33
CA GLN A 101 -2.27 -22.31 13.41
C GLN A 101 -1.24 -22.33 12.29
N GLU A 102 -1.67 -22.13 11.05
CA GLU A 102 -0.77 -22.08 9.89
C GLU A 102 0.23 -20.92 10.02
N MET A 103 -0.23 -19.74 10.46
CA MET A 103 0.65 -18.60 10.71
C MET A 103 1.75 -18.93 11.74
N TRP A 104 1.39 -19.61 12.83
CA TRP A 104 2.35 -20.03 13.85
C TRP A 104 3.32 -21.11 13.33
N GLU A 105 2.85 -22.00 12.46
CA GLU A 105 3.72 -22.99 11.80
C GLU A 105 4.74 -22.31 10.88
N VAL A 106 4.30 -21.34 10.08
CA VAL A 106 5.19 -20.56 9.19
C VAL A 106 6.23 -19.81 10.01
N ILE A 107 5.86 -19.15 11.13
CA ILE A 107 6.82 -18.46 12.01
C ILE A 107 7.88 -19.44 12.54
N LYS A 108 7.48 -20.64 12.99
CA LYS A 108 8.44 -21.63 13.49
C LYS A 108 9.40 -22.13 12.41
N ILE A 109 8.91 -22.32 11.20
CA ILE A 109 9.73 -22.80 10.09
C ILE A 109 10.70 -21.69 9.64
N ASP A 110 10.19 -20.49 9.37
CA ASP A 110 10.94 -19.42 8.72
C ASP A 110 11.83 -18.62 9.70
N ILE A 111 11.31 -18.31 10.89
CA ILE A 111 12.03 -17.49 11.89
C ILE A 111 12.81 -18.37 12.88
N LEU A 112 12.23 -19.49 13.32
CA LEU A 112 12.88 -20.40 14.29
C LEU A 112 13.64 -21.56 13.61
N LEU A 113 13.70 -21.58 12.28
CA LEU A 113 14.50 -22.52 11.47
C LEU A 113 14.19 -24.01 11.78
N GLN A 114 12.92 -24.33 12.02
CA GLN A 114 12.50 -25.71 12.31
C GLN A 114 12.68 -26.63 11.09
N LYS A 115 13.69 -27.51 11.13
CA LYS A 115 14.17 -28.32 9.97
C LYS A 115 13.26 -29.46 9.47
N ASN A 116 12.18 -29.81 10.19
CA ASN A 116 11.44 -31.06 9.95
C ASN A 116 10.02 -30.88 9.37
N LYS A 117 9.67 -29.69 8.86
CA LYS A 117 8.36 -29.45 8.24
C LYS A 117 8.52 -28.64 6.96
N GLU A 118 8.12 -29.21 5.83
CA GLU A 118 7.89 -28.45 4.60
C GLU A 118 6.44 -27.96 4.58
N HIS A 119 6.24 -26.63 4.56
CA HIS A 119 4.91 -26.05 4.37
C HIS A 119 4.73 -25.60 2.92
N LEU A 120 4.06 -26.43 2.12
CA LEU A 120 3.78 -26.12 0.70
C LEU A 120 2.43 -25.39 0.57
N ALA A 121 2.48 -24.05 0.61
CA ALA A 121 1.33 -23.20 0.31
C ALA A 121 1.31 -22.81 -1.18
N ILE A 122 0.15 -22.94 -1.84
CA ILE A 122 -0.05 -22.45 -3.21
C ILE A 122 -0.59 -21.02 -3.14
N GLY A 123 0.23 -20.05 -3.54
CA GLY A 123 -0.09 -18.62 -3.41
C GLY A 123 0.52 -18.03 -2.15
N HIS A 124 -0.27 -17.26 -1.39
CA HIS A 124 0.17 -16.75 -0.09
C HIS A 124 -0.07 -17.80 1.00
N ASN A 125 0.92 -17.98 1.88
CA ASN A 125 0.69 -18.66 3.16
C ASN A 125 -0.10 -17.72 4.11
N ALA A 126 -0.63 -18.26 5.21
CA ALA A 126 -1.41 -17.47 6.17
C ALA A 126 -0.65 -16.25 6.74
N LEU A 127 0.65 -16.38 7.02
CA LEU A 127 1.46 -15.27 7.53
C LEU A 127 1.59 -14.14 6.51
N ALA A 128 1.91 -14.47 5.25
CA ALA A 128 1.98 -13.51 4.17
C ALA A 128 0.63 -12.83 3.94
N GLY A 129 -0.47 -13.59 3.95
CA GLY A 129 -1.82 -13.06 3.86
C GLY A 129 -2.12 -12.03 4.95
N PHE A 130 -1.70 -12.30 6.18
CA PHE A 130 -1.86 -11.41 7.32
C PHE A 130 -1.03 -10.12 7.21
N ILE A 131 0.22 -10.20 6.74
CA ILE A 131 1.03 -9.01 6.47
C ILE A 131 0.38 -8.16 5.37
N TYR A 132 -0.11 -8.77 4.30
CA TYR A 132 -0.83 -8.04 3.26
C TYR A 132 -2.08 -7.34 3.80
N PHE A 133 -2.81 -7.94 4.74
CA PHE A 133 -3.94 -7.26 5.39
C PHE A 133 -3.53 -5.92 6.03
N PHE A 134 -2.38 -5.87 6.74
CA PHE A 134 -1.85 -4.60 7.26
C PHE A 134 -1.42 -3.64 6.15
N VAL A 135 -0.86 -4.15 5.05
CA VAL A 135 -0.54 -3.33 3.87
C VAL A 135 -1.80 -2.69 3.29
N PHE A 136 -2.90 -3.44 3.17
CA PHE A 136 -4.20 -2.90 2.73
C PHE A 136 -4.75 -1.83 3.69
N LEU A 137 -4.59 -2.03 5.00
CA LEU A 137 -4.98 -1.05 6.00
C LEU A 137 -4.12 0.22 5.89
N ALA A 138 -2.81 0.08 5.74
CA ALA A 138 -1.90 1.21 5.55
C ALA A 138 -2.22 1.97 4.25
N PHE A 139 -2.58 1.28 3.16
CA PHE A 139 -3.08 1.92 1.94
C PHE A 139 -4.35 2.73 2.19
N ALA A 140 -5.31 2.18 2.94
CA ALA A 140 -6.53 2.90 3.29
C ALA A 140 -6.23 4.15 4.14
N VAL A 141 -5.35 4.04 5.15
CA VAL A 141 -4.92 5.19 5.96
C VAL A 141 -4.23 6.24 5.08
N GLN A 142 -3.33 5.86 4.17
CA GLN A 142 -2.68 6.79 3.24
C GLN A 142 -3.67 7.51 2.33
N CYS A 143 -4.64 6.79 1.77
CA CYS A 143 -5.68 7.41 0.94
C CYS A 143 -6.53 8.38 1.77
N LEU A 144 -7.03 7.97 2.93
CA LEU A 144 -7.89 8.82 3.78
C LEU A 144 -7.16 10.09 4.22
N THR A 145 -5.97 9.92 4.79
CA THR A 145 -5.17 11.04 5.31
C THR A 145 -4.65 11.94 4.18
N GLY A 146 -4.21 11.37 3.06
CA GLY A 146 -3.70 12.11 1.91
C GLY A 146 -4.77 12.95 1.22
N PHE A 147 -5.93 12.34 0.92
CA PHE A 147 -7.06 13.10 0.35
C PHE A 147 -7.68 14.06 1.35
N GLY A 148 -7.68 13.75 2.65
CA GLY A 148 -8.10 14.69 3.70
C GLY A 148 -7.25 15.96 3.73
N LEU A 149 -5.92 15.83 3.68
CA LEU A 149 -5.01 16.98 3.57
C LEU A 149 -5.16 17.72 2.23
N TYR A 150 -5.46 17.00 1.16
CA TYR A 150 -5.61 17.58 -0.18
C TYR A 150 -6.95 18.29 -0.39
N ALA A 151 -7.99 17.94 0.38
CA ALA A 151 -9.33 18.51 0.26
C ALA A 151 -9.34 20.03 0.35
N ALA A 152 -8.64 20.61 1.33
CA ALA A 152 -8.54 22.06 1.51
C ALA A 152 -7.80 22.79 0.36
N MET A 153 -7.14 22.05 -0.54
CA MET A 153 -6.35 22.58 -1.65
C MET A 153 -7.03 22.34 -3.01
N SER A 154 -8.23 21.76 -3.05
CA SER A 154 -8.89 21.38 -4.30
C SER A 154 -10.39 21.71 -4.29
N ASP A 155 -10.83 22.42 -5.33
CA ASP A 155 -12.24 22.70 -5.56
C ASP A 155 -13.00 21.50 -6.17
N TRP A 156 -12.30 20.41 -6.51
CA TRP A 156 -12.92 19.23 -7.12
C TRP A 156 -13.68 18.40 -6.09
N TRP A 157 -14.79 17.77 -6.50
CA TRP A 157 -15.69 17.07 -5.57
C TRP A 157 -15.04 15.86 -4.88
N LEU A 158 -14.13 15.15 -5.55
CA LEU A 158 -13.58 13.88 -5.03
C LEU A 158 -12.71 14.06 -3.78
N PRO A 159 -11.71 14.97 -3.74
CA PRO A 159 -11.00 15.30 -2.48
C PRO A 159 -11.93 15.81 -1.39
N ASN A 160 -12.95 16.59 -1.75
CA ASN A 160 -13.90 17.15 -0.79
C ASN A 160 -14.74 16.08 -0.05
N LEU A 161 -14.84 14.86 -0.58
CA LEU A 161 -15.41 13.72 0.15
C LEU A 161 -14.62 13.34 1.42
N PHE A 162 -13.37 13.78 1.53
CA PHE A 162 -12.47 13.49 2.65
C PHE A 162 -12.25 14.70 3.57
N ALA A 163 -12.97 15.80 3.37
CA ALA A 163 -12.81 17.03 4.17
C ALA A 163 -13.11 16.86 5.67
N TRP A 164 -13.84 15.81 6.06
CA TRP A 164 -14.10 15.45 7.45
C TRP A 164 -12.92 14.75 8.14
N VAL A 165 -11.97 14.20 7.36
CA VAL A 165 -10.88 13.37 7.90
C VAL A 165 -9.99 14.15 8.86
N PRO A 166 -9.49 15.38 8.55
CA PRO A 166 -8.70 16.14 9.50
C PRO A 166 -9.39 16.33 10.86
N GLY A 167 -10.71 16.55 10.86
CA GLY A 167 -11.50 16.73 12.08
C GLY A 167 -11.52 15.52 13.02
N LEU A 168 -11.35 14.30 12.50
CA LEU A 168 -11.27 13.09 13.33
C LEU A 168 -9.91 12.86 13.98
N PHE A 169 -8.85 13.42 13.38
CA PHE A 169 -7.47 13.15 13.79
C PHE A 169 -6.81 14.31 14.54
N GLY A 170 -7.58 15.32 14.95
CA GLY A 170 -7.05 16.48 15.72
C GLY A 170 -6.67 17.69 14.87
N GLY A 171 -6.95 17.67 13.57
CA GLY A 171 -6.67 18.75 12.62
C GLY A 171 -5.58 18.40 11.60
N ASP A 172 -5.27 19.37 10.71
CA ASP A 172 -4.36 19.15 9.58
C ASP A 172 -2.93 18.82 9.99
N PHE A 173 -2.47 19.37 11.13
CA PHE A 173 -1.13 19.12 11.61
C PHE A 173 -0.94 17.67 12.03
N ASP A 174 -1.80 17.16 12.91
CA ASP A 174 -1.75 15.77 13.38
C ASP A 174 -2.00 14.80 12.23
N LEU A 175 -2.93 15.13 11.34
CA LEU A 175 -3.19 14.32 10.14
C LEU A 175 -1.95 14.20 9.25
N ARG A 176 -1.18 15.28 9.08
CA ARG A 176 0.11 15.26 8.36
C ARG A 176 1.13 14.38 9.05
N GLN A 177 1.21 14.40 10.38
CA GLN A 177 2.12 13.52 11.12
C GLN A 177 1.74 12.05 10.93
N ILE A 178 0.45 11.72 11.00
CA ILE A 178 -0.04 10.35 10.77
C ILE A 178 0.24 9.89 9.34
N HIS A 179 -0.03 10.74 8.34
CA HIS A 179 0.24 10.46 6.94
C HIS A 179 1.72 10.15 6.71
N HIS A 180 2.60 11.01 7.22
CA HIS A 180 4.05 10.85 7.11
C HIS A 180 4.56 9.65 7.91
N ALA A 181 4.05 9.40 9.12
CA ALA A 181 4.44 8.24 9.93
C ALA A 181 4.04 6.93 9.23
N THR A 182 2.85 6.89 8.64
CA THR A 182 2.35 5.71 7.91
C THR A 182 3.14 5.47 6.62
N MET A 183 3.80 6.49 6.05
CA MET A 183 4.66 6.31 4.86
C MET A 183 5.83 5.36 5.19
N TRP A 184 6.38 5.45 6.40
CA TRP A 184 7.51 4.61 6.84
C TRP A 184 7.18 3.12 6.88
N PHE A 185 5.91 2.76 7.06
CA PHE A 185 5.45 1.37 6.97
C PHE A 185 5.74 0.74 5.60
N PHE A 186 5.83 1.52 4.52
CA PHE A 186 6.15 1.00 3.18
C PHE A 186 7.65 0.98 2.88
N ILE A 187 8.46 1.63 3.71
CA ILE A 187 9.90 1.79 3.50
C ILE A 187 10.70 0.77 4.31
N VAL A 188 10.25 0.46 5.54
CA VAL A 188 10.90 -0.46 6.50
C VAL A 188 10.30 -1.85 6.39
#